data_AF-A0A075RCU1-F1
#
_entry.id   AF-A0A075RCU1-F1
#
_cell.length_a   1.000
_cell.length_b   1.000
_cell.length_c   1.000
_cell.angle_alpha   90.00
_cell.angle_beta   90.00
_cell.angle_gamma   90.00
#
_symmetry.space_group_name_H-M   'P 1'
#
loop_
_entity.id
_entity.type
_entity.pdbx_description
1 polymer ?
#
loop_
_entity_poly.entity_id
_entity_poly.type
_entity_poly.pdbx_seq_one_letter_code
_entity_poly.pdbx_strand_id
1 'polypeptide(L)'
;MLHRIFVGVVTAILFCLVLAVSEYTPMTARQPNTYYFPFITLMLIYLMYSIPIFLFIGIPCTILIDFITNRMEISTKSKLYFLNLGLYSLAGISIAWFFFGLNKGDILQKIFNYKAYIIYIVGSLLFYHISLVTMIIFKKMTKDTN
;
A
#
# COMPACT_ATOMS: atom_id res chain seq x y z
N MET A 1 1.85 12.99 12.70
CA MET A 1 2.39 11.64 12.94
C MET A 1 1.28 10.62 13.23
N LEU A 2 0.43 10.83 14.26
CA LEU A 2 -0.63 9.87 14.62
C LEU A 2 -1.57 9.50 13.46
N HIS A 3 -2.03 10.48 12.67
CA HIS A 3 -2.86 10.19 11.49
C HIS A 3 -2.16 9.31 10.44
N ARG A 4 -0.83 9.40 10.30
CA ARG A 4 -0.07 8.59 9.32
C ARG A 4 0.04 7.14 9.76
N ILE A 5 0.20 6.92 11.07
CA ILE A 5 0.18 5.58 11.66
C ILE A 5 -1.20 4.96 11.43
N PHE A 6 -2.27 5.70 11.70
CA PHE A 6 -3.64 5.24 11.45
C PHE A 6 -3.85 4.87 9.97
N VAL A 7 -3.44 5.75 9.04
CA VAL A 7 -3.49 5.47 7.60
C VAL A 7 -2.74 4.19 7.25
N GLY A 8 -1.54 3.99 7.78
CA GLY A 8 -0.75 2.78 7.51
C GLY A 8 -1.42 1.50 8.01
N VAL A 9 -1.97 1.52 9.23
CA VAL A 9 -2.69 0.36 9.79
C VAL A 9 -3.95 0.05 9.00
N VAL A 10 -4.78 1.06 8.69
CA VAL A 10 -6.01 0.89 7.90
C VAL A 10 -5.70 0.37 6.49
N THR A 11 -4.68 0.95 5.85
CA THR A 11 -4.21 0.50 4.53
C THR A 11 -3.78 -0.96 4.58
N ALA A 12 -2.98 -1.35 5.58
CA ALA A 12 -2.55 -2.73 5.74
C ALA A 12 -3.74 -3.69 5.89
N ILE A 13 -4.71 -3.37 6.75
CA ILE A 13 -5.90 -4.21 6.95
C ILE A 13 -6.69 -4.38 5.65
N LEU A 14 -6.98 -3.28 4.95
CA LEU A 14 -7.74 -3.33 3.70
C LEU A 14 -6.99 -4.09 2.61
N PHE A 15 -5.69 -3.83 2.47
CA PHE A 15 -4.84 -4.50 1.50
C PHE A 15 -4.76 -6.01 1.77
N CYS A 16 -4.53 -6.42 3.01
CA CYS A 16 -4.50 -7.83 3.40
C CYS A 16 -5.84 -8.51 3.24
N LEU A 17 -6.96 -7.81 3.45
CA LEU A 17 -8.29 -8.35 3.23
C LEU A 17 -8.50 -8.68 1.74
N VAL A 18 -8.13 -7.77 0.83
CA VAL A 18 -8.23 -8.02 -0.62
C VAL A 18 -7.39 -9.23 -1.02
N LEU A 19 -6.15 -9.32 -0.53
CA LEU A 19 -5.27 -10.47 -0.82
C LEU A 19 -5.79 -11.78 -0.23
N ALA A 20 -6.31 -11.76 1.00
CA ALA A 20 -6.87 -12.95 1.63
C ALA A 20 -8.10 -13.44 0.87
N VAL A 21 -8.95 -12.53 0.38
CA VAL A 21 -10.11 -12.90 -0.45
C VAL A 21 -9.69 -13.47 -1.80
N SER A 22 -8.66 -12.92 -2.45
CA SER A 22 -8.20 -13.42 -3.75
C SER A 22 -7.57 -14.81 -3.68
N GLU A 23 -6.93 -15.15 -2.56
CA GLU A 23 -6.20 -16.42 -2.39
C GLU A 23 -7.01 -17.48 -1.62
N TYR A 24 -8.12 -17.11 -0.98
CA TYR A 24 -8.91 -18.05 -0.18
C TYR A 24 -9.70 -19.03 -1.05
N THR A 25 -9.48 -20.33 -0.83
CA THR A 25 -10.29 -21.38 -1.43
C THR A 25 -11.44 -21.80 -0.50
N PRO A 26 -12.71 -21.62 -0.90
CA PRO A 26 -13.88 -21.97 -0.08
C PRO A 26 -13.98 -23.48 0.11
N MET A 27 -14.53 -23.91 1.25
CA MET A 27 -14.54 -25.32 1.66
C MET A 27 -15.18 -26.26 0.62
N THR A 28 -16.20 -25.78 -0.09
CA THR A 28 -16.90 -26.54 -1.14
C THR A 28 -16.07 -26.79 -2.40
N ALA A 29 -15.02 -25.99 -2.63
CA ALA A 29 -14.13 -26.10 -3.80
C ALA A 29 -12.80 -26.79 -3.46
N ARG A 30 -12.63 -27.30 -2.23
CA ARG A 30 -11.38 -27.91 -1.79
C ARG A 30 -11.25 -29.34 -2.29
N GLN A 31 -10.09 -29.66 -2.84
CA GLN A 31 -9.76 -31.01 -3.24
C GLN A 31 -9.40 -31.87 -2.02
N PRO A 32 -9.78 -33.16 -2.01
CA PRO A 32 -9.36 -34.07 -0.95
C PRO A 32 -7.83 -34.22 -0.95
N ASN A 33 -7.25 -34.44 0.23
CA ASN A 33 -5.81 -34.61 0.44
C ASN A 33 -4.92 -33.40 0.04
N THR A 34 -5.49 -32.20 -0.06
CA THR A 34 -4.73 -30.96 -0.28
C THR A 34 -4.91 -30.01 0.89
N TYR A 35 -3.80 -29.44 1.38
CA TYR A 35 -3.84 -28.46 2.46
C TYR A 35 -4.20 -27.08 1.92
N TYR A 36 -5.19 -26.43 2.53
CA TYR A 36 -5.59 -25.06 2.24
C TYR A 36 -5.52 -24.22 3.50
N PHE A 37 -4.90 -23.05 3.42
CA PHE A 37 -4.88 -22.11 4.54
C PHE A 37 -6.29 -21.60 4.84
N PRO A 38 -6.72 -21.60 6.12
CA PRO A 38 -7.90 -20.88 6.55
C PRO A 38 -7.80 -19.37 6.24
N PHE A 39 -8.93 -18.71 6.01
CA PHE A 39 -8.99 -17.28 5.71
C PHE A 39 -8.28 -16.42 6.77
N ILE A 40 -8.53 -16.71 8.05
CA ILE A 40 -7.91 -15.99 9.18
C ILE A 40 -6.39 -16.18 9.17
N THR A 41 -5.90 -17.37 8.84
CA THR A 41 -4.45 -17.63 8.76
C THR A 41 -3.80 -16.84 7.63
N LEU A 42 -4.42 -16.80 6.44
CA LEU A 42 -3.95 -15.96 5.33
C LEU A 42 -3.89 -14.49 5.74
N MET A 43 -4.97 -13.98 6.35
CA MET A 43 -5.05 -12.59 6.78
C MET A 43 -3.96 -12.23 7.80
N LEU A 44 -3.72 -13.09 8.80
CA LEU A 44 -2.68 -12.89 9.81
C LEU A 44 -1.27 -12.89 9.20
N ILE A 45 -0.98 -13.83 8.31
CA ILE A 45 0.31 -13.89 7.60
C ILE A 45 0.52 -12.59 6.83
N TYR A 46 -0.46 -12.16 6.03
CA TYR A 46 -0.32 -10.93 5.24
C TYR A 46 -0.19 -9.69 6.11
N LEU A 47 -0.93 -9.59 7.22
CA LEU A 47 -0.82 -8.47 8.15
C LEU A 47 0.57 -8.39 8.80
N MET A 48 1.12 -9.54 9.19
CA MET A 48 2.44 -9.63 9.81
C MET A 48 3.55 -9.04 8.91
N TYR A 49 3.43 -9.22 7.59
CA TYR A 49 4.37 -8.64 6.62
C TYR A 49 3.99 -7.22 6.17
N SER A 50 2.71 -6.92 5.99
CA SER A 50 2.26 -5.66 5.40
C SER A 50 2.30 -4.49 6.38
N ILE A 51 1.97 -4.70 7.66
CA ILE A 51 2.00 -3.64 8.68
C ILE A 51 3.39 -2.99 8.77
N PRO A 52 4.49 -3.75 8.95
CA PRO A 52 5.83 -3.15 8.97
C PRO A 52 6.15 -2.37 7.70
N ILE A 53 5.78 -2.88 6.53
CA ILE A 53 6.06 -2.22 5.25
C ILE A 53 5.34 -0.86 5.18
N PHE A 54 4.03 -0.82 5.46
CA PHE A 54 3.27 0.42 5.39
C PHE A 54 3.70 1.44 6.45
N LEU A 55 4.11 0.99 7.64
CA LEU A 55 4.56 1.89 8.71
C LEU A 55 6.00 2.38 8.49
N PHE A 56 6.95 1.48 8.27
CA PHE A 56 8.37 1.82 8.17
C PHE A 56 8.77 2.37 6.80
N ILE A 57 8.09 1.98 5.71
CA ILE A 57 8.41 2.46 4.36
C ILE A 57 7.37 3.48 3.90
N GLY A 58 6.08 3.20 4.09
CA GLY A 58 5.00 4.09 3.67
C GLY A 58 5.05 5.48 4.30
N ILE A 59 5.34 5.57 5.61
CA ILE A 59 5.41 6.86 6.32
C ILE A 59 6.59 7.72 5.81
N PRO A 60 7.85 7.22 5.73
CA PRO A 60 8.94 7.98 5.12
C PRO A 60 8.68 8.38 3.66
N CYS A 61 8.12 7.48 2.85
CA CYS A 61 7.74 7.81 1.47
C CYS A 61 6.75 8.98 1.43
N THR A 62 5.76 9.00 2.32
CA THR A 62 4.80 10.12 2.42
C THR A 62 5.51 11.43 2.77
N ILE A 63 6.42 11.41 3.74
CA ILE A 63 7.21 12.61 4.13
C ILE A 63 8.03 13.12 2.94
N LEU A 64 8.67 12.21 2.19
CA LEU A 64 9.47 12.55 1.01
C LEU A 64 8.59 13.16 -0.10
N ILE A 65 7.42 12.59 -0.35
CA ILE A 65 6.47 13.09 -1.36
C ILE A 65 5.94 14.47 -0.96
N ASP A 66 5.59 14.67 0.31
CA ASP A 66 5.18 15.99 0.83
C ASP A 66 6.29 17.03 0.64
N PHE A 67 7.55 16.65 0.91
CA PHE A 67 8.70 17.53 0.72
C PHE A 67 8.88 17.94 -0.75
N ILE A 68 8.79 16.99 -1.69
CA ILE A 68 8.91 17.25 -3.12
C ILE A 68 7.77 18.17 -3.58
N THR A 69 6.53 17.84 -3.21
CA THR A 69 5.35 18.60 -3.65
C THR A 69 5.29 20.02 -3.09
N ASN A 70 5.69 20.22 -1.83
CA ASN A 70 5.78 21.55 -1.23
C ASN A 70 6.84 22.42 -1.93
N ARG A 71 7.96 21.83 -2.38
CA ARG A 71 9.02 22.54 -3.09
C ARG A 71 8.62 22.97 -4.51
N MET A 72 7.64 22.29 -5.12
CA MET A 72 7.18 22.60 -6.46
C MET A 72 6.12 23.71 -6.51
N GLU A 73 5.71 24.26 -5.35
CA GLU A 73 4.77 25.40 -5.22
C GLU A 73 3.51 25.27 -6.09
N ILE A 74 2.97 24.04 -6.21
CA ILE A 74 1.85 23.77 -7.11
C ILE A 74 0.56 24.35 -6.51
N SER A 75 0.04 25.39 -7.16
CA SER A 75 -1.18 26.09 -6.73
C SER A 75 -2.48 25.34 -7.04
N THR A 76 -2.48 24.43 -8.02
CA THR A 76 -3.70 23.77 -8.51
C THR A 76 -3.93 22.40 -7.86
N LYS A 77 -5.08 22.20 -7.20
CA LYS A 77 -5.45 20.91 -6.55
C LYS A 77 -5.39 19.71 -7.51
N SER A 78 -5.86 19.87 -8.75
CA SER A 78 -5.86 18.78 -9.73
C SER A 78 -4.44 18.39 -10.15
N LYS A 79 -3.55 19.37 -10.38
CA LYS A 79 -2.15 19.09 -10.71
C LYS A 79 -1.44 18.39 -9.56
N LEU A 80 -1.71 18.81 -8.32
CA LEU A 80 -1.16 18.18 -7.12
C LEU A 80 -1.63 16.72 -6.98
N TYR A 81 -2.90 16.43 -7.30
CA TYR A 81 -3.42 15.06 -7.30
C TYR A 81 -2.68 14.17 -8.32
N PHE A 82 -2.58 14.60 -9.58
CA PHE A 82 -1.89 13.82 -10.61
C PHE A 82 -0.40 13.64 -10.33
N LEU A 83 0.27 14.66 -9.79
CA LEU A 83 1.66 14.55 -9.36
C LEU A 83 1.82 13.51 -8.25
N ASN A 84 0.99 13.59 -7.21
CA ASN A 84 1.02 12.63 -6.11
C ASN A 84 0.74 11.21 -6.61
N LEU A 85 -0.24 11.04 -7.51
CA LEU A 85 -0.53 9.74 -8.12
C LEU A 85 0.71 9.16 -8.84
N GLY A 86 1.45 9.99 -9.57
CA GLY A 86 2.71 9.60 -10.19
C GLY A 86 3.80 9.25 -9.16
N LEU A 87 3.99 10.08 -8.13
CA LEU A 87 5.01 9.89 -7.10
C LEU A 87 4.75 8.64 -6.24
N TYR A 88 3.50 8.38 -5.86
CA TYR A 88 3.13 7.15 -5.14
C TYR A 88 3.27 5.91 -6.03
N SER A 89 2.95 6.01 -7.33
CA SER A 89 3.20 4.92 -8.27
C SER A 89 4.71 4.62 -8.37
N LEU A 90 5.54 5.66 -8.48
CA LEU A 90 7.00 5.55 -8.48
C LEU A 90 7.52 4.93 -7.16
N ALA A 91 6.97 5.33 -6.02
CA ALA A 91 7.31 4.74 -4.73
C ALA A 91 7.00 3.23 -4.70
N GLY A 92 5.84 2.80 -5.23
CA GLY A 92 5.48 1.39 -5.35
C GLY A 92 6.48 0.61 -6.21
N ILE A 93 6.90 1.17 -7.34
CA ILE A 93 7.92 0.56 -8.22
C ILE A 93 9.26 0.44 -7.50
N SER A 94 9.70 1.50 -6.80
CA SER A 94 10.96 1.48 -6.03
C SER A 94 10.94 0.41 -4.94
N ILE A 95 9.82 0.23 -4.24
CA ILE A 95 9.65 -0.81 -3.23
C ILE A 95 9.72 -2.20 -3.88
N ALA A 96 9.05 -2.41 -5.01
CA ALA A 96 9.11 -3.66 -5.75
C ALA A 96 10.55 -4.03 -6.13
N TRP A 97 11.31 -3.06 -6.66
CA TRP A 97 12.73 -3.24 -6.97
C TRP A 97 13.57 -3.62 -5.75
N PHE A 98 13.35 -2.95 -4.62
CA PHE A 98 14.04 -3.28 -3.38
C PHE A 98 13.80 -4.75 -2.97
N PHE A 99 12.54 -5.21 -2.97
CA PHE A 99 12.20 -6.59 -2.60
C PHE A 99 12.65 -7.64 -3.63
N PHE A 100 12.65 -7.32 -4.93
CA PHE A 100 13.15 -8.24 -5.95
C PHE A 100 14.67 -8.40 -5.88
N GLY A 101 15.40 -7.33 -5.55
CA GLY A 101 16.85 -7.40 -5.35
C GLY A 101 17.27 -8.28 -4.17
N LEU A 102 16.43 -8.40 -3.14
CA LEU A 102 16.72 -9.25 -1.97
C LEU A 102 16.47 -10.75 -2.22
N ASN A 103 15.66 -11.10 -3.22
CA ASN A 103 15.30 -12.50 -3.48
C ASN A 103 16.29 -13.18 -4.43
N LYS A 104 16.87 -14.31 -4.02
CA LYS A 104 17.72 -15.16 -4.88
C LYS A 104 16.95 -15.66 -6.12
N GLY A 105 17.63 -15.74 -7.27
CA GLY A 105 17.06 -16.18 -8.56
C GLY A 105 17.43 -15.27 -9.73
N ASP A 106 16.93 -15.58 -10.93
CA ASP A 106 17.18 -14.76 -12.12
C ASP A 106 16.49 -13.39 -12.00
N ILE A 107 17.31 -12.37 -11.84
CA ILE A 107 16.89 -10.98 -11.63
C ILE A 107 16.20 -10.46 -12.89
N LEU A 108 16.63 -10.86 -14.09
CA LEU A 108 16.06 -10.38 -15.35
C LEU A 108 14.61 -10.85 -15.48
N GLN A 109 14.34 -12.13 -15.23
CA GLN A 109 12.98 -12.68 -15.31
C GLN A 109 12.01 -11.98 -14.33
N LYS A 110 12.48 -11.63 -13.12
CA LYS A 110 11.67 -10.91 -12.13
C LYS A 110 11.41 -9.46 -12.54
N ILE A 111 12.41 -8.79 -13.09
CA ILE A 111 12.26 -7.40 -13.57
C ILE A 111 11.22 -7.31 -14.69
N PHE A 112 11.15 -8.31 -15.58
CA PHE A 112 10.17 -8.34 -16.66
C PHE A 112 8.79 -8.86 -16.24
N ASN A 113 8.61 -9.32 -14.99
CA ASN A 113 7.32 -9.79 -14.51
C ASN A 113 6.42 -8.63 -14.04
N TYR A 114 5.73 -8.01 -14.98
CA TYR A 114 4.83 -6.87 -14.73
C TYR A 114 3.74 -7.16 -13.67
N LYS A 115 3.27 -8.40 -13.55
CA LYS A 115 2.22 -8.78 -12.57
C LYS A 115 2.68 -8.55 -11.15
N ALA A 116 3.95 -8.79 -10.87
CA ALA A 116 4.51 -8.64 -9.54
C ALA A 116 4.60 -7.16 -9.12
N TYR A 117 4.82 -6.23 -10.05
CA TYR A 117 4.84 -4.78 -9.77
C TYR A 117 3.46 -4.21 -9.46
N ILE A 118 2.41 -4.75 -10.08
CA ILE A 118 1.03 -4.25 -9.92
C ILE A 118 0.65 -4.27 -8.43
N ILE A 119 1.01 -5.31 -7.69
CA ILE A 119 0.68 -5.44 -6.26
C ILE A 119 1.27 -4.28 -5.45
N TYR A 120 2.53 -3.91 -5.69
CA TYR A 120 3.20 -2.81 -4.97
C TYR A 120 2.65 -1.44 -5.37
N ILE A 121 2.35 -1.24 -6.66
CA ILE A 121 1.74 0.00 -7.15
C ILE A 121 0.35 0.18 -6.55
N VAL A 122 -0.48 -0.87 -6.58
CA VAL A 122 -1.83 -0.85 -6.01
C VAL A 122 -1.77 -0.59 -4.51
N GLY A 123 -0.87 -1.25 -3.78
CA GLY A 123 -0.69 -1.01 -2.35
C GLY A 123 -0.31 0.45 -2.03
N SER A 124 0.63 1.01 -2.80
CA SER A 124 1.05 2.41 -2.64
C SER A 124 -0.06 3.41 -2.97
N LEU A 125 -0.82 3.16 -4.05
CA LEU A 125 -1.97 3.99 -4.40
C LEU A 125 -3.10 3.88 -3.39
N LEU A 126 -3.32 2.69 -2.81
CA LEU A 126 -4.31 2.51 -1.74
C LEU A 126 -3.93 3.35 -0.52
N PHE A 127 -2.64 3.34 -0.12
CA PHE A 127 -2.13 4.19 0.95
C PHE A 127 -2.40 5.67 0.66
N TYR A 128 -2.11 6.13 -0.57
CA TYR A 128 -2.37 7.52 -0.98
C TYR A 128 -3.84 7.92 -0.82
N HIS A 129 -4.77 7.11 -1.32
CA HIS A 129 -6.20 7.43 -1.26
C HIS A 129 -6.73 7.42 0.19
N ILE A 130 -6.28 6.45 1.01
CA ILE A 130 -6.64 6.43 2.44
C ILE A 130 -6.07 7.64 3.18
N SER A 131 -4.84 8.06 2.85
CA SER A 131 -4.22 9.28 3.39
C SER A 131 -5.05 10.52 3.06
N LEU A 132 -5.49 10.65 1.80
CA LEU A 132 -6.29 11.77 1.33
C LEU A 132 -7.65 11.84 2.04
N VAL A 133 -8.36 10.72 2.15
CA VAL A 133 -9.65 10.63 2.86
C VAL A 133 -9.46 10.99 4.34
N THR A 134 -8.44 10.45 4.98
CA THR A 134 -8.14 10.73 6.39
C THR A 134 -7.85 12.22 6.60
N MET A 135 -7.08 12.85 5.71
CA MET A 135 -6.79 14.28 5.78
C MET A 135 -8.06 15.13 5.67
N ILE A 136 -8.99 14.77 4.79
CA ILE A 136 -10.27 15.47 4.64
C ILE A 136 -11.10 15.37 5.93
N ILE A 137 -11.21 14.17 6.50
CA ILE A 137 -11.97 13.92 7.74
C ILE A 137 -11.36 14.72 8.91
N PHE A 138 -10.05 14.65 9.10
CA PHE A 138 -9.36 15.38 10.17
C PHE A 138 -9.48 16.90 10.02
N LYS A 139 -9.38 17.42 8.79
CA LYS A 139 -9.55 18.86 8.52
C LYS A 139 -10.99 19.33 8.78
N LYS A 140 -11.99 18.47 8.57
CA LYS A 140 -13.37 18.78 8.89
C LYS A 140 -13.57 18.87 10.41
N MET A 141 -13.07 17.87 11.15
CA MET A 141 -13.19 17.83 12.62
C MET A 141 -12.56 19.04 13.32
N THR A 142 -11.41 19.54 12.86
CA THR A 142 -10.77 20.72 13.46
C THR A 142 -11.46 22.04 13.12
N LYS A 143 -12.26 22.06 12.04
CA LYS A 143 -13.03 23.24 11.64
C LYS A 143 -14.35 23.38 12.40
N ASP A 144 -14.90 22.26 12.88
CA ASP A 144 -16.12 22.24 13.69
C ASP A 144 -15.85 22.55 15.19
N THR A 145 -14.58 22.61 15.61
CA THR A 145 -14.15 22.92 16.99
C THR A 145 -13.68 24.36 17.23
N ASN A 146 -13.67 25.21 16.20
CA ASN A 146 -13.32 26.64 16.27
C ASN A 146 -14.51 27.49 15.85
#